data_AF-A0A6G1H7C8-F1
#
_entry.id   AF-A0A6G1H7C8-F1
#
_cell.length_a   1.000
_cell.length_b   1.000
_cell.length_c   1.000
_cell.angle_alpha   90.00
_cell.angle_beta   90.00
_cell.angle_gamma   90.00
#
_symmetry.space_group_name_H-M   'P 1'
#
loop_
_entity.id
_entity.type
_entity.pdbx_description
1 polymer ?
#
loop_
_entity_poly.entity_id
_entity_poly.type
_entity_poly.pdbx_seq_one_letter_code
_entity_poly.pdbx_strand_id
1 'polypeptide(L)'
;MTQDLDDLLIQTLSLLEWRLRRIEFVLDAETNYESNPGQGTVPDRLQKLEKALQKLATNSPVVSDIIDVYNQFPEVFTAAPDDEGPTLEPHERLAIVLTEAPAFQTTASQLTSLNDLTLPPAEGYAALAALQPRMAAIQERQTEQALEISELRKKSAALLLRWHEVTVLGQGRCWAEWDSRLKQVERTVRREEVKLEREGE
;
A
#
# COMPACT_ATOMS: atom_id res chain seq x y z
N MET A 1 -42.95 53.08 29.26
CA MET A 1 -43.97 52.01 29.19
C MET A 1 -44.51 51.79 27.79
N THR A 2 -44.98 52.81 27.04
CA THR A 2 -45.39 52.63 25.63
C THR A 2 -44.19 52.56 24.68
N GLN A 3 -43.16 53.38 24.90
CA GLN A 3 -41.90 53.34 24.14
C GLN A 3 -41.16 51.99 24.26
N ASP A 4 -41.16 51.38 25.45
CA ASP A 4 -40.51 50.07 25.66
C ASP A 4 -41.22 48.95 24.91
N LEU A 5 -42.54 49.07 24.71
CA LEU A 5 -43.35 48.11 23.95
C LEU A 5 -43.10 48.26 22.44
N ASP A 6 -43.03 49.51 21.97
CA ASP A 6 -42.74 49.81 20.56
C ASP A 6 -41.33 49.32 20.17
N ASP A 7 -40.34 49.50 21.05
CA ASP A 7 -38.97 48.99 20.84
C ASP A 7 -38.91 47.45 20.83
N LEU A 8 -39.67 46.77 21.70
CA LEU A 8 -39.77 45.31 21.72
C LEU A 8 -40.42 44.78 20.43
N LEU A 9 -41.45 45.46 19.92
CA LEU A 9 -42.11 45.10 18.66
C LEU A 9 -41.15 45.22 17.47
N ILE A 10 -40.30 46.26 17.43
CA ILE A 10 -39.28 46.42 16.38
C ILE A 10 -38.20 45.34 16.48
N GLN A 11 -37.74 45.00 17.68
CA GLN A 11 -36.75 43.93 17.88
C GLN A 11 -37.30 42.55 17.49
N THR A 12 -38.54 42.25 17.86
CA THR A 12 -39.17 40.97 17.48
C THR A 12 -39.44 40.88 15.98
N LEU A 13 -39.86 41.98 15.34
CA LEU A 13 -40.07 42.03 13.89
C LEU A 13 -38.75 41.89 13.12
N SER A 14 -37.69 42.55 13.53
CA SER A 14 -36.37 42.41 12.91
C SER A 14 -35.78 41.00 13.08
N LEU A 15 -36.01 40.35 14.22
CA LEU A 15 -35.64 38.95 14.44
C LEU A 15 -36.44 38.01 13.53
N LEU A 16 -37.75 38.24 13.39
CA LEU A 16 -38.61 37.48 12.47
C LEU A 16 -38.18 37.66 11.02
N GLU A 17 -37.87 38.89 10.60
CA GLU A 17 -37.36 39.19 9.26
C GLU A 17 -36.02 38.50 9.01
N TRP A 18 -35.10 38.54 9.97
CA TRP A 18 -33.83 37.84 9.86
C TRP A 18 -34.02 36.32 9.74
N ARG A 19 -34.91 35.73 10.54
CA ARG A 19 -35.23 34.30 10.46
C ARG A 19 -35.87 33.95 9.13
N LEU A 20 -36.76 34.80 8.61
CA LEU A 20 -37.40 34.59 7.31
C LEU A 20 -36.39 34.63 6.18
N ARG A 21 -35.53 35.66 6.14
CA ARG A 21 -34.44 35.77 5.17
C ARG A 21 -33.46 34.60 5.26
N ARG A 22 -33.22 34.07 6.46
CA ARG A 22 -32.38 32.89 6.64
C ARG A 22 -33.05 31.62 6.10
N ILE A 23 -34.36 31.45 6.32
CA ILE A 23 -35.11 30.31 5.76
C ILE A 23 -35.16 30.41 4.23
N GLU A 24 -35.41 31.61 3.71
CA GLU A 24 -35.35 31.92 2.27
C GLU A 24 -33.97 31.61 1.71
N PHE A 25 -32.90 32.05 2.38
CA PHE A 25 -31.53 31.73 2.00
C PHE A 25 -31.23 30.22 2.04
N VAL A 26 -31.76 29.48 3.02
CA VAL A 26 -31.56 28.02 3.07
C VAL A 26 -32.36 27.31 1.97
N LEU A 27 -33.52 27.84 1.59
CA LEU A 27 -34.39 27.25 0.58
C LEU A 27 -33.91 27.53 -0.85
N ASP A 28 -33.47 28.77 -1.11
CA ASP A 28 -33.07 29.25 -2.43
C ASP A 28 -31.54 29.28 -2.62
N ALA A 29 -30.78 29.09 -1.54
CA ALA A 29 -29.33 28.89 -1.42
C ALA A 29 -28.51 29.51 -2.56
N GLU A 30 -28.13 30.79 -2.44
CA GLU A 30 -27.17 31.57 -3.27
C GLU A 30 -26.73 30.97 -4.62
N THR A 31 -27.71 30.51 -5.39
CA THR A 31 -27.49 29.87 -6.66
C THR A 31 -28.13 30.80 -7.64
N ASN A 32 -27.29 31.33 -8.52
CA ASN A 32 -27.69 31.84 -9.82
C ASN A 32 -28.31 30.65 -10.60
N TYR A 33 -29.43 30.11 -10.11
CA TYR A 33 -30.27 29.16 -10.81
C TYR A 33 -30.82 29.96 -11.98
N GLU A 34 -30.12 29.88 -13.11
CA GLU A 34 -30.80 29.96 -14.38
C GLU A 34 -31.99 29.01 -14.25
N SER A 35 -33.17 29.63 -14.19
CA SER A 35 -34.44 28.97 -14.00
C SER A 35 -34.59 27.93 -15.10
N ASN A 36 -34.21 26.69 -14.80
CA ASN A 36 -34.49 25.58 -15.69
C ASN A 36 -35.92 25.15 -15.32
N PRO A 37 -36.94 25.50 -16.12
CA PRO A 37 -38.35 25.41 -15.73
C PRO A 37 -38.86 23.95 -15.58
N GLY A 38 -37.99 22.95 -15.70
CA GLY A 38 -38.31 21.52 -15.56
C GLY A 38 -37.98 20.90 -14.21
N GLN A 39 -37.29 21.61 -13.31
CA GLN A 39 -37.04 21.11 -11.96
C GLN A 39 -38.17 21.60 -11.05
N GLY A 40 -39.21 20.77 -10.90
CA GLY A 40 -40.40 21.02 -10.07
C GLY A 40 -40.14 21.44 -8.62
N THR A 41 -41.19 21.41 -7.81
CA THR A 41 -41.16 21.95 -6.44
C THR A 41 -40.02 21.34 -5.60
N VAL A 42 -39.50 22.06 -4.60
CA VAL A 42 -38.48 21.55 -3.66
C VAL A 42 -38.78 20.13 -3.14
N PRO A 43 -40.03 19.79 -2.72
CA PRO A 43 -40.34 18.42 -2.33
C PRO A 43 -40.23 17.42 -3.48
N ASP A 44 -40.57 17.78 -4.72
CA ASP A 44 -40.36 16.88 -5.88
C ASP A 44 -38.87 16.59 -6.11
N ARG A 45 -38.00 17.59 -5.89
CA ARG A 45 -36.54 17.40 -6.02
C ARG A 45 -36.00 16.51 -4.92
N LEU A 46 -36.45 16.69 -3.68
CA LEU A 46 -36.10 15.82 -2.55
C LEU A 46 -36.56 14.39 -2.81
N GLN A 47 -37.79 14.19 -3.29
CA GLN A 47 -38.28 12.84 -3.64
C GLN A 47 -37.50 12.20 -4.80
N LYS A 48 -37.03 12.98 -5.77
CA LYS A 48 -36.16 12.47 -6.85
C LYS A 48 -34.80 12.02 -6.31
N LEU A 49 -34.20 12.82 -5.42
CA LEU A 49 -32.94 12.48 -4.76
C LEU A 49 -33.08 11.26 -3.85
N GLU A 50 -34.17 11.17 -3.10
CA GLU A 50 -34.50 10.01 -2.27
C GLU A 50 -34.62 8.74 -3.11
N LYS A 51 -35.37 8.79 -4.22
CA LYS A 51 -35.46 7.66 -5.16
C LYS A 51 -34.11 7.30 -5.78
N ALA A 52 -33.26 8.28 -6.07
CA ALA A 52 -31.92 8.03 -6.60
C ALA A 52 -31.00 7.39 -5.54
N LEU A 53 -31.06 7.85 -4.29
CA LEU A 53 -30.32 7.28 -3.16
C LEU A 53 -30.80 5.87 -2.83
N GLN A 54 -32.11 5.61 -2.84
CA GLN A 54 -32.66 4.26 -2.66
C GLN A 54 -32.16 3.32 -3.76
N LYS A 55 -32.13 3.76 -5.02
CA LYS A 55 -31.54 2.98 -6.12
C LYS A 55 -30.05 2.73 -5.91
N LEU A 56 -29.32 3.71 -5.39
CA LEU A 56 -27.90 3.57 -5.12
C LEU A 56 -27.63 2.59 -3.95
N ALA A 57 -28.47 2.64 -2.91
CA ALA A 57 -28.43 1.71 -1.79
C ALA A 57 -28.72 0.27 -2.23
N THR A 58 -29.65 0.05 -3.17
CA THR A 58 -29.90 -1.31 -3.70
C THR A 58 -28.78 -1.82 -4.60
N ASN A 59 -28.02 -0.93 -5.25
CA ASN A 59 -26.99 -1.31 -6.22
C ASN A 59 -25.59 -1.43 -5.60
N SER A 60 -25.34 -0.81 -4.45
CA SER A 60 -24.04 -0.79 -3.79
C SER A 60 -24.16 -1.34 -2.36
N PRO A 61 -23.54 -2.49 -2.04
CA PRO A 61 -23.60 -3.07 -0.69
C PRO A 61 -22.93 -2.17 0.36
N VAL A 62 -21.96 -1.36 -0.05
CA VAL A 62 -21.28 -0.41 0.86
C VAL A 62 -22.25 0.67 1.35
N VAL A 63 -23.17 1.12 0.48
CA VAL A 63 -24.13 2.17 0.83
C VAL A 63 -25.21 1.61 1.76
N SER A 64 -25.66 0.36 1.55
CA SER A 64 -26.55 -0.31 2.52
C SER A 64 -25.87 -0.50 3.86
N ASP A 65 -24.60 -0.91 3.89
CA ASP A 65 -23.85 -1.11 5.14
C ASP A 65 -23.72 0.20 5.92
N ILE A 66 -23.47 1.33 5.23
CA ILE A 66 -23.39 2.66 5.88
C ILE A 66 -24.75 3.09 6.44
N ILE A 67 -25.85 2.84 5.72
CA ILE A 67 -27.20 3.15 6.19
C ILE A 67 -27.56 2.28 7.42
N ASP A 68 -27.18 1.00 7.40
CA ASP A 68 -27.39 0.11 8.53
C ASP A 68 -26.57 0.53 9.74
N VAL A 69 -25.31 0.95 9.54
CA VAL A 69 -24.45 1.50 10.60
C VAL A 69 -25.02 2.81 11.14
N TYR A 70 -25.53 3.69 10.29
CA TYR A 70 -26.20 4.93 10.71
C TYR A 70 -27.45 4.65 11.55
N ASN A 71 -28.26 3.67 11.16
CA ASN A 71 -29.46 3.27 11.91
C ASN A 71 -29.13 2.57 13.23
N GLN A 72 -28.04 1.79 13.28
CA GLN A 72 -27.59 1.10 14.50
C GLN A 72 -26.90 2.03 15.48
N PHE A 73 -26.16 3.03 14.98
CA PHE A 73 -25.39 3.97 15.80
C PHE A 73 -25.65 5.42 15.37
N PRO A 74 -26.89 5.93 15.57
CA PRO A 74 -27.18 7.33 15.28
C PRO A 74 -26.30 8.27 16.11
N GLU A 75 -25.90 7.85 17.31
CA GLU A 75 -25.01 8.58 18.23
C GLU A 75 -23.60 8.85 17.68
N VAL A 76 -23.13 8.07 16.69
CA VAL A 76 -21.82 8.31 16.06
C VAL A 76 -21.89 9.48 15.07
N PHE A 77 -23.07 9.77 14.54
CA PHE A 77 -23.28 10.76 13.48
C PHE A 77 -24.04 12.00 13.93
N THR A 78 -24.80 11.91 15.03
CA THR A 78 -25.24 13.09 15.77
C THR A 78 -24.09 13.51 16.68
N ALA A 79 -23.57 14.72 16.49
CA ALA A 79 -22.68 15.32 17.49
C ALA A 79 -23.31 15.12 18.87
N ALA A 80 -22.54 14.57 19.81
CA ALA A 80 -22.99 14.36 21.18
C ALA A 80 -23.68 15.65 21.66
N PRO A 81 -24.84 15.58 22.35
CA PRO A 81 -25.39 16.77 23.00
C PRO A 81 -24.27 17.29 23.89
N ASP A 82 -23.90 18.57 23.76
CA ASP A 82 -22.77 19.22 24.43
C ASP A 82 -22.52 18.59 25.80
N ASP A 83 -21.64 17.58 25.84
CA ASP A 83 -21.17 17.02 27.08
C ASP A 83 -20.41 18.20 27.65
N GLU A 84 -20.96 18.81 28.70
CA GLU A 84 -20.22 19.76 29.50
C GLU A 84 -18.97 19.01 29.95
N GLY A 85 -17.89 19.17 29.19
CA GLY A 85 -16.59 18.60 29.49
C GLY A 85 -16.26 18.92 30.94
N PRO A 86 -15.43 18.09 31.61
CA PRO A 86 -15.28 18.08 33.06
C PRO A 86 -15.27 19.51 33.57
N THR A 87 -16.20 19.84 34.47
CA THR A 87 -16.34 21.15 35.12
C THR A 87 -15.11 21.42 36.00
N LEU A 88 -13.96 21.55 35.34
CA LEU A 88 -12.71 22.00 35.90
C LEU A 88 -12.93 23.43 36.34
N GLU A 89 -12.66 23.69 37.61
CA GLU A 89 -12.73 25.04 38.14
C GLU A 89 -11.76 25.95 37.35
N PRO A 90 -12.06 27.25 37.17
CA PRO A 90 -11.29 28.14 36.30
C PRO A 90 -9.79 28.19 36.64
N HIS A 91 -9.42 27.95 37.89
CA HIS A 91 -8.02 27.89 38.33
C HIS A 91 -7.29 26.62 37.83
N GLU A 92 -7.98 25.48 37.75
CA GLU A 92 -7.41 24.22 37.23
C GLU A 92 -7.19 24.31 35.72
N ARG A 93 -8.10 24.98 35.00
CA ARG A 93 -7.94 25.27 33.56
C ARG A 93 -6.72 26.15 33.31
N LEU A 94 -6.54 27.20 34.11
CA LEU A 94 -5.37 28.08 34.00
C LEU A 94 -4.07 27.33 34.32
N ALA A 95 -4.08 26.45 35.34
CA ALA A 95 -2.92 25.63 35.66
C ALA A 95 -2.53 24.71 34.48
N ILE A 96 -3.50 24.04 33.86
CA ILE A 96 -3.29 23.18 32.69
C ILE A 96 -2.75 23.99 31.50
N VAL A 97 -3.35 25.14 31.21
CA VAL A 97 -2.90 26.02 30.12
C VAL A 97 -1.48 26.53 30.37
N LEU A 98 -1.12 26.85 31.61
CA LEU A 98 0.23 27.30 31.96
C LEU A 98 1.26 26.16 31.88
N THR A 99 0.89 24.94 32.24
CA THR A 99 1.77 23.78 32.08
C THR A 99 1.97 23.39 30.62
N GLU A 100 0.95 23.53 29.78
CA GLU A 100 0.99 23.21 28.35
C GLU A 100 1.42 24.39 27.45
N ALA A 101 1.50 25.61 27.99
CA ALA A 101 1.98 26.82 27.30
C ALA A 101 3.25 26.61 26.45
N PRO A 102 4.32 25.96 26.95
CA PRO A 102 5.51 25.70 26.15
C PRO A 102 5.24 24.67 25.02
N ALA A 103 4.34 23.70 25.22
CA ALA A 103 3.97 22.73 24.19
C ALA A 103 3.24 23.39 23.01
N PHE A 104 2.44 24.43 23.24
CA PHE A 104 1.82 25.20 22.15
C PHE A 104 2.86 25.91 21.29
N GLN A 105 3.91 26.47 21.90
CA GLN A 105 4.97 27.16 21.16
C GLN A 105 5.84 26.17 20.38
N THR A 106 6.16 25.01 20.96
CA THR A 106 6.94 23.98 20.27
C THR A 106 6.16 23.36 19.12
N THR A 107 4.87 23.05 19.30
CA THR A 107 4.01 22.52 18.23
C THR A 107 3.75 23.53 17.13
N ALA A 108 3.54 24.82 17.45
CA ALA A 108 3.43 25.88 16.44
C ALA A 108 4.73 26.02 15.63
N SER A 109 5.89 25.94 16.29
CA SER A 109 7.20 25.97 15.62
C SER A 109 7.39 24.74 14.71
N GLN A 110 6.97 23.55 15.16
CA GLN A 110 7.01 22.32 14.36
C GLN A 110 6.07 22.38 13.16
N LEU A 111 4.84 22.89 13.31
CA LEU A 111 3.90 23.05 12.20
C LEU A 111 4.38 24.08 11.19
N THR A 112 5.01 25.17 11.66
CA THR A 112 5.64 26.16 10.77
C THR A 112 6.79 25.52 10.00
N SER A 113 7.65 24.75 10.68
CA SER A 113 8.72 23.99 10.04
C SER A 113 8.22 22.93 9.06
N LEU A 114 7.04 22.32 9.29
CA LEU A 114 6.40 21.40 8.35
C LEU A 114 5.80 22.11 7.14
N ASN A 115 5.30 23.32 7.32
CA ASN A 115 4.80 24.13 6.22
C ASN A 115 5.94 24.63 5.31
N ASP A 116 7.14 24.85 5.86
CA ASP A 116 8.33 25.22 5.11
C ASP A 116 8.93 24.06 4.30
N LEU A 117 8.53 22.81 4.59
CA LEU A 117 8.93 21.64 3.80
C LEU A 117 8.10 21.59 2.51
N THR A 118 8.71 22.01 1.40
CA THR A 118 8.13 21.79 0.07
C THR A 118 8.03 20.28 -0.18
N LEU A 119 6.82 19.77 -0.36
CA LEU A 119 6.62 18.40 -0.81
C LEU A 119 7.39 18.20 -2.13
N PRO A 120 8.25 17.17 -2.23
CA PRO A 120 8.96 16.89 -3.48
C PRO A 120 7.97 16.71 -4.64
N PRO A 121 8.35 17.12 -5.86
CA PRO A 121 7.43 17.15 -7.00
C PRO A 121 6.85 15.75 -7.25
N ALA A 122 5.52 15.68 -7.32
CA ALA A 122 4.76 14.44 -7.53
C ALA A 122 5.14 13.73 -8.84
N GLU A 123 5.74 14.45 -9.80
CA GLU A 123 6.24 13.92 -11.06
C GLU A 123 7.27 12.81 -10.89
N GLY A 124 8.18 12.94 -9.90
CA GLY A 124 9.19 11.92 -9.63
C GLY A 124 8.57 10.60 -9.14
N TYR A 125 7.58 10.72 -8.25
CA TYR A 125 6.86 9.55 -7.73
C TYR A 125 5.96 8.92 -8.79
N ALA A 126 5.31 9.72 -9.63
CA ALA A 126 4.51 9.23 -10.75
C ALA A 126 5.38 8.50 -11.78
N ALA A 127 6.59 9.00 -12.07
CA ALA A 127 7.56 8.33 -12.93
C ALA A 127 8.03 6.99 -12.34
N LEU A 128 8.24 6.91 -11.02
CA LEU A 128 8.56 5.65 -10.35
C LEU A 128 7.41 4.64 -10.42
N ALA A 129 6.17 5.08 -10.20
CA ALA A 129 4.99 4.24 -10.36
C ALA A 129 4.83 3.74 -11.80
N ALA A 130 5.11 4.58 -12.80
CA ALA A 130 5.07 4.20 -14.21
C ALA A 130 6.14 3.15 -14.59
N LEU A 131 7.25 3.07 -13.86
CA LEU A 131 8.30 2.07 -14.11
C LEU A 131 7.99 0.69 -13.52
N GLN A 132 7.06 0.60 -12.56
CA GLN A 132 6.66 -0.64 -11.90
C GLN A 132 6.33 -1.82 -12.84
N PRO A 133 5.51 -1.67 -13.90
CA PRO A 133 5.21 -2.78 -14.81
C PRO A 133 6.44 -3.26 -15.57
N ARG A 134 7.37 -2.35 -15.92
CA ARG A 134 8.61 -2.72 -16.60
C ARG A 134 9.54 -3.51 -15.69
N MET A 135 9.63 -3.14 -14.41
CA MET A 135 10.39 -3.90 -13.42
C MET A 135 9.81 -5.29 -13.21
N ALA A 136 8.48 -5.41 -13.11
CA ALA A 136 7.81 -6.70 -12.98
C ALA A 136 8.08 -7.62 -14.19
N ALA A 137 7.98 -7.10 -15.42
CA ALA A 137 8.28 -7.87 -16.63
C ALA A 137 9.75 -8.33 -16.73
N ILE A 138 10.70 -7.52 -16.23
CA ILE A 138 12.12 -7.91 -16.17
C ILE A 138 12.32 -8.99 -15.10
N GLN A 139 11.67 -8.86 -13.95
CA GLN A 139 11.76 -9.83 -12.86
C GLN A 139 11.23 -11.21 -13.29
N GLU A 140 10.10 -11.25 -14.01
CA GLU A 140 9.56 -12.50 -14.56
C GLU A 140 10.57 -13.18 -15.50
N ARG A 141 11.15 -12.44 -16.44
CA ARG A 141 12.20 -12.99 -17.32
C ARG A 141 13.43 -13.46 -16.55
N GLN A 142 13.83 -12.75 -15.49
CA GLN A 142 14.94 -13.19 -14.64
C GLN A 142 14.62 -14.51 -13.94
N THR A 143 13.38 -14.71 -13.49
CA THR A 143 12.97 -15.98 -12.88
C THR A 143 12.98 -17.13 -13.88
N GLU A 144 12.50 -16.91 -15.11
CA GLU A 144 12.55 -17.90 -16.19
C GLU A 144 14.01 -18.27 -16.53
N GLN A 145 14.86 -17.27 -16.73
CA GLN A 145 16.29 -17.49 -17.01
C GLN A 145 16.99 -18.23 -15.87
N ALA A 146 16.66 -17.93 -14.60
CA ALA A 146 17.24 -18.63 -13.46
C ALA A 146 16.86 -20.12 -13.46
N LEU A 147 15.62 -20.45 -13.83
CA LEU A 147 15.17 -21.83 -13.97
C LEU A 147 15.93 -22.54 -15.09
N GLU A 148 16.01 -21.94 -16.28
CA GLU A 148 16.75 -22.50 -17.42
C GLU A 148 18.22 -22.74 -17.09
N ILE A 149 18.88 -21.75 -16.46
CA ILE A 149 20.27 -21.88 -16.03
C ILE A 149 20.43 -23.03 -15.02
N SER A 150 19.48 -23.18 -14.10
CA SER A 150 19.52 -24.28 -13.12
C SER A 150 19.41 -25.65 -13.79
N GLU A 151 18.58 -25.79 -14.82
CA GLU A 151 18.44 -27.03 -15.58
C GLU A 151 19.67 -27.32 -16.42
N LEU A 152 20.19 -26.32 -17.11
CA LEU A 152 21.40 -26.44 -17.91
C LEU A 152 22.59 -26.82 -17.04
N ARG A 153 22.70 -26.26 -15.82
CA ARG A 153 23.72 -26.65 -14.84
C ARG A 153 23.59 -28.11 -14.40
N LYS A 154 22.37 -28.61 -14.18
CA LYS A 154 22.15 -30.02 -13.85
C LYS A 154 22.56 -30.94 -15.00
N LYS A 155 22.15 -30.59 -16.23
CA LYS A 155 22.49 -31.36 -17.45
C LYS A 155 23.99 -31.36 -17.72
N SER A 156 24.66 -30.20 -17.60
CA SER A 156 26.10 -30.10 -17.81
C SER A 156 26.89 -30.85 -16.74
N ALA A 157 26.48 -30.76 -15.47
CA ALA A 157 27.08 -31.54 -14.39
C ALA A 157 26.96 -33.05 -14.65
N ALA A 158 25.78 -33.54 -15.05
CA ALA A 158 25.59 -34.95 -15.36
C ALA A 158 26.47 -35.42 -16.53
N LEU A 159 26.60 -34.61 -17.58
CA LEU A 159 27.47 -34.91 -18.72
C LEU A 159 28.95 -34.95 -18.29
N LEU A 160 29.40 -33.97 -17.51
CA LEU A 160 30.77 -33.91 -17.00
C LEU A 160 31.10 -35.11 -16.11
N LEU A 161 30.18 -35.51 -15.23
CA LEU A 161 30.34 -36.70 -14.39
C LEU A 161 30.47 -37.96 -15.25
N ARG A 162 29.57 -38.15 -16.22
CA ARG A 162 29.63 -39.30 -17.13
C ARG A 162 30.93 -39.31 -17.95
N TRP A 163 31.34 -38.15 -18.46
CA TRP A 163 32.58 -38.04 -19.21
C TRP A 163 33.79 -38.39 -18.33
N HIS A 164 33.83 -37.89 -17.10
CA HIS A 164 34.90 -38.20 -16.15
C HIS A 164 34.95 -39.69 -15.80
N GLU A 165 33.80 -40.32 -15.52
CA GLU A 165 33.71 -41.74 -15.22
C GLU A 165 34.17 -42.62 -16.39
N VAL A 166 33.68 -42.35 -17.61
CA VAL A 166 33.98 -43.20 -18.77
C VAL A 166 35.37 -42.92 -19.33
N THR A 167 35.73 -41.65 -19.50
CA THR A 167 36.96 -41.26 -20.18
C THR A 167 38.13 -41.25 -19.22
N VAL A 168 38.04 -40.50 -18.12
CA VAL A 168 39.20 -40.35 -17.21
C VAL A 168 39.40 -41.61 -16.39
N LEU A 169 38.38 -42.04 -15.65
CA LEU A 169 38.49 -43.21 -14.77
C LEU A 169 38.53 -44.52 -15.57
N GLY A 170 37.70 -44.65 -16.60
CA GLY A 170 37.68 -45.83 -17.46
C GLY A 170 39.03 -46.06 -18.16
N GLN A 171 39.57 -45.04 -18.84
CA GLN A 171 40.89 -45.18 -19.47
C GLN A 171 41.99 -45.38 -18.44
N GLY A 172 41.94 -44.67 -17.30
CA GLY A 172 42.91 -44.86 -16.22
C GLY A 172 42.97 -46.30 -15.72
N ARG A 173 41.81 -46.98 -15.59
CA ARG A 173 41.76 -48.41 -15.24
C ARG A 173 42.40 -49.29 -16.32
N CYS A 174 42.08 -49.06 -17.59
CA CYS A 174 42.69 -49.82 -18.70
C CYS A 174 44.21 -49.63 -18.76
N TRP A 175 44.69 -48.39 -18.61
CA TRP A 175 46.11 -48.08 -18.57
C TRP A 175 46.81 -48.76 -17.39
N ALA A 176 46.20 -48.73 -16.20
CA ALA A 176 46.76 -49.40 -15.03
C ALA A 176 46.82 -50.93 -15.20
N GLU A 177 45.80 -51.53 -15.84
CA GLU A 177 45.80 -52.95 -16.15
C GLU A 177 46.90 -53.32 -17.15
N TRP A 178 47.05 -52.54 -18.23
CA TRP A 178 48.10 -52.75 -19.22
C TRP A 178 49.50 -52.59 -18.64
N ASP A 179 49.73 -51.56 -17.81
CA ASP A 179 51.00 -51.38 -17.09
C ASP A 179 51.29 -52.56 -16.17
N SER A 180 50.29 -53.08 -15.46
CA SER A 180 50.44 -54.27 -14.61
C SER A 180 50.82 -55.52 -15.42
N ARG A 181 50.17 -55.74 -16.57
CA ARG A 181 50.50 -56.85 -17.49
C ARG A 181 51.90 -56.69 -18.08
N LEU A 182 52.25 -55.48 -18.51
CA LEU A 182 53.57 -55.18 -19.06
C LEU A 182 54.66 -55.45 -18.01
N LYS A 183 54.47 -55.01 -16.76
CA LYS A 183 55.38 -55.30 -15.64
C LYS A 183 55.50 -56.80 -15.36
N GLN A 184 54.44 -57.58 -15.51
CA GLN A 184 54.52 -59.04 -15.37
C GLN A 184 55.37 -59.66 -16.48
N VAL A 185 55.14 -59.27 -17.73
CA VAL A 185 55.92 -59.74 -18.88
C VAL A 185 57.39 -59.33 -18.74
N GLU A 186 57.67 -58.08 -18.39
CA GLU A 186 59.03 -57.57 -18.14
C GLU A 186 59.74 -58.40 -17.06
N ARG A 187 59.06 -58.71 -15.95
CA ARG A 187 59.61 -59.59 -14.92
C ARG A 187 59.91 -60.99 -15.43
N THR A 188 59.06 -61.55 -16.30
CA THR A 188 59.32 -62.89 -16.88
C THR A 188 60.50 -62.87 -17.84
N VAL A 189 60.59 -61.88 -18.73
CA VAL A 189 61.71 -61.71 -19.65
C VAL A 189 63.01 -61.55 -18.88
N ARG A 190 63.04 -60.66 -17.87
CA ARG A 190 64.21 -60.46 -17.02
C ARG A 190 64.65 -61.71 -16.27
N ARG A 191 63.71 -62.59 -15.87
CA ARG A 191 64.05 -63.88 -15.24
C ARG A 191 64.70 -64.84 -16.24
N GLU A 192 64.23 -64.89 -17.47
CA GLU A 192 64.82 -65.73 -18.52
C GLU A 192 66.19 -65.19 -18.97
N GLU A 193 66.34 -63.88 -19.11
CA GLU A 193 67.63 -63.23 -19.40
C GLU A 193 68.68 -63.60 -18.34
N VAL A 194 68.33 -63.50 -17.05
CA VAL A 194 69.23 -63.89 -15.95
C VAL A 194 69.56 -65.39 -15.96
N LYS A 195 68.67 -66.27 -16.43
CA LYS A 195 68.98 -67.70 -16.57
C LYS A 195 69.96 -67.94 -17.72
N LEU A 196 69.73 -67.30 -18.86
CA LEU A 196 70.60 -67.41 -20.03
C LEU A 196 72.01 -66.87 -19.73
N GLU A 197 72.12 -65.76 -19.00
CA GLU A 197 73.41 -65.24 -18.53
C GLU A 197 74.15 -66.24 -17.64
N ARG A 198 73.44 -67.00 -16.79
CA ARG A 198 74.02 -68.04 -15.92
C ARG A 198 74.36 -69.34 -16.63
N GLU A 199 73.69 -69.65 -17.74
CA GLU A 199 73.96 -70.83 -18.56
C GLU A 199 75.03 -70.57 -19.63
N GLY A 200 75.31 -69.29 -19.93
CA GLY A 200 76.36 -68.84 -20.85
C GLY A 200 77.72 -68.56 -20.20
N GLU A 201 77.82 -68.65 -18.87
CA GLU A 201 79.07 -68.68 -18.08
C GLU A 201 79.48 -70.11 -17.73
#